data_AF-Q05ZU2-F1
#
_entry.id   AF-Q05ZU2-F1
#
_cell.length_a   1.000
_cell.length_b   1.000
_cell.length_c   1.000
_cell.angle_alpha   90.00
_cell.angle_beta   90.00
_cell.angle_gamma   90.00
#
_symmetry.space_group_name_H-M   'P 1'
#
loop_
_entity.id
_entity.type
_entity.pdbx_description
1 polymer ?
#
loop_
_entity_poly.entity_id
_entity_poly.type
_entity_poly.pdbx_seq_one_letter_code
_entity_poly.pdbx_strand_id
1 'polypeptide(L)' 'MVRVALGLVLILAIVGYSAFSVITTGQVLGIDARVFLVIAPILAALSWAAFNIGRAAVGQLQLLLRRSRA' A
#
# COMPACT_ATOMS: atom_id res chain seq x y z
N MET A 1 -13.62 -20.21 11.45
CA MET A 1 -12.42 -20.52 10.63
C MET A 1 -12.68 -20.32 9.14
N VAL A 2 -13.77 -20.85 8.56
CA VAL A 2 -14.10 -20.70 7.12
C VAL A 2 -14.16 -19.24 6.63
N ARG A 3 -14.81 -18.32 7.36
CA ARG A 3 -14.90 -16.90 6.96
C ARG A 3 -13.54 -16.19 6.88
N VAL A 4 -12.63 -16.53 7.80
CA VAL A 4 -11.26 -15.98 7.82
C VAL A 4 -10.45 -16.54 6.64
N ALA A 5 -10.59 -17.84 6.36
CA ALA A 5 -9.94 -18.47 5.22
C ALA A 5 -10.40 -17.85 3.90
N LEU A 6 -11.70 -17.62 3.72
CA LEU A 6 -12.24 -16.94 2.53
C LEU A 6 -11.71 -15.52 2.39
N GLY A 7 -11.63 -14.76 3.49
CA GLY A 7 -11.06 -13.43 3.51
C GLY A 7 -9.58 -13.41 3.10
N LEU A 8 -8.79 -14.35 3.62
CA LEU A 8 -7.38 -14.50 3.26
C LEU A 8 -7.22 -14.85 1.78
N VAL A 9 -8.00 -15.80 1.27
CA VAL A 9 -7.98 -16.20 -0.15
C VAL A 9 -8.32 -15.02 -1.05
N LEU A 10 -9.32 -14.23 -0.68
CA LEU A 10 -9.69 -13.03 -1.44
C LEU A 10 -8.56 -12.00 -1.45
N ILE A 11 -7.92 -11.75 -0.31
CA ILE A 11 -6.77 -10.84 -0.22
C ILE A 11 -5.63 -11.33 -1.12
N LEU A 12 -5.30 -12.61 -1.06
CA LEU A 12 -4.22 -13.19 -1.87
C LEU A 12 -4.54 -13.14 -3.37
N ALA A 13 -5.79 -13.41 -3.76
CA ALA A 13 -6.24 -13.32 -5.15
C ALA A 13 -6.14 -11.89 -5.68
N ILE A 14 -6.58 -10.90 -4.89
CA ILE A 14 -6.48 -9.48 -5.25
C ILE A 14 -5.02 -9.08 -5.39
N VAL A 15 -4.19 -9.34 -4.38
CA VAL A 15 -2.77 -8.94 -4.37
C VAL A 15 -2.00 -9.61 -5.51
N GLY A 16 -2.21 -10.90 -5.74
CA GLY A 16 -1.56 -11.65 -6.81
C GLY A 16 -1.95 -11.12 -8.19
N TYR A 17 -3.24 -10.89 -8.43
CA TYR A 17 -3.72 -10.33 -9.70
C TYR A 17 -3.20 -8.91 -9.92
N SER A 18 -3.21 -8.05 -8.90
CA SER A 18 -2.68 -6.69 -8.98
C SER A 18 -1.19 -6.67 -9.28
N ALA A 19 -0.39 -7.54 -8.66
CA ALA A 19 1.05 -7.64 -8.95
C ALA A 19 1.31 -8.07 -10.40
N PHE A 20 0.60 -9.09 -10.89
CA PHE A 20 0.70 -9.55 -12.28
C PHE A 20 0.32 -8.45 -13.27
N SER A 21 -0.79 -7.74 -13.00
CA SER A 21 -1.29 -6.64 -13.82
C SER A 21 -0.28 -5.48 -13.88
N VAL A 22 0.25 -5.05 -12.74
CA VAL A 22 1.24 -3.95 -12.66
C VAL A 22 2.53 -4.27 -13.42
N ILE A 23 3.05 -5.49 -13.27
CA ILE A 23 4.28 -5.91 -13.97
C ILE A 23 4.02 -5.97 -15.48
N THR A 24 2.93 -6.62 -15.91
CA THR A 24 2.61 -6.77 -17.33
C THR A 24 2.34 -5.41 -17.99
N THR A 25 1.59 -4.54 -17.31
CA THR A 25 1.30 -3.18 -17.79
C THR A 25 2.58 -2.35 -17.85
N GLY A 26 3.45 -2.48 -16.85
CA GLY A 26 4.77 -1.85 -16.86
C GLY A 26 5.60 -2.26 -18.08
N GLN A 27 5.64 -3.54 -18.42
CA GLN A 27 6.35 -4.02 -19.60
C GLN A 27 5.77 -3.46 -20.90
N VAL A 28 4.45 -3.37 -21.02
CA VAL A 28 3.77 -2.73 -22.18
C VAL A 28 4.12 -1.24 -22.28
N LEU A 29 4.23 -0.55 -21.14
CA LEU A 29 4.63 0.86 -21.05
C LEU A 29 6.15 1.07 -21.19
N GLY A 30 6.94 0.01 -21.43
CA GLY A 30 8.39 0.09 -21.54
C GLY A 30 9.12 0.34 -20.21
N ILE A 31 8.44 0.14 -19.08
CA ILE A 31 9.05 0.24 -17.74
C ILE A 31 9.95 -0.95 -17.50
N ASP A 32 11.19 -0.68 -17.13
CA ASP A 32 12.18 -1.69 -16.82
C ASP A 32 11.84 -2.47 -15.55
N ALA A 33 11.94 -3.81 -15.59
CA ALA A 33 11.66 -4.68 -14.46
C ALA A 33 12.45 -4.33 -13.18
N ARG A 34 13.66 -3.77 -13.33
CA ARG A 34 14.50 -3.33 -12.20
C ARG A 34 13.83 -2.21 -11.38
N VAL A 35 12.98 -1.39 -12.00
CA VAL A 35 12.24 -0.33 -11.31
C VAL A 35 11.32 -0.93 -10.24
N PHE A 36 10.59 -2.00 -10.59
CA PHE A 36 9.74 -2.70 -9.62
C PHE A 36 10.54 -3.33 -8.49
N LEU A 37 11.70 -3.92 -8.80
CA LEU A 37 12.61 -4.49 -7.81
C LEU A 37 13.10 -3.44 -6.79
N VAL A 38 13.42 -2.23 -7.27
CA VAL A 38 13.92 -1.13 -6.42
C VAL A 38 12.79 -0.48 -5.61
N ILE A 39 11.61 -0.29 -6.21
CA ILE A 39 10.51 0.44 -5.56
C ILE A 39 9.73 -0.46 -4.58
N ALA A 40 9.62 -1.76 -4.84
CA ALA A 40 8.89 -2.70 -3.97
C ALA A 40 9.27 -2.61 -2.48
N PRO A 41 10.56 -2.64 -2.07
CA PRO A 41 10.91 -2.52 -0.66
C PRO A 41 10.56 -1.15 -0.06
N ILE A 42 10.63 -0.08 -0.85
CA ILE A 42 10.25 1.27 -0.40
C ILE A 42 8.75 1.32 -0.09
N LEU A 43 7.93 0.81 -1.01
CA LEU A 43 6.48 0.77 -0.81
C LEU A 43 6.09 -0.10 0.38
N ALA A 44 6.72 -1.27 0.55
CA ALA A 44 6.49 -2.13 1.71
C ALA A 44 6.81 -1.41 3.03
N ALA A 45 7.95 -0.70 3.10
CA ALA A 45 8.34 0.07 4.28
C ALA A 45 7.37 1.23 4.55
N LEU A 46 6.93 1.95 3.51
CA LEU A 46 5.94 3.02 3.64
C LEU A 46 4.58 2.50 4.10
N SER A 47 4.11 1.39 3.54
CA SER A 47 2.87 0.74 3.97
C SER A 47 2.95 0.29 5.42
N TRP A 48 4.08 -0.30 5.83
CA TRP A 48 4.32 -0.69 7.21
C TRP A 48 4.28 0.53 8.15
N ALA A 49 5.04 1.59 7.82
CA ALA A 49 5.06 2.81 8.61
C ALA A 49 3.65 3.42 8.71
N ALA A 50 2.98 3.64 7.58
CA ALA A 50 1.64 4.21 7.53
C ALA A 50 0.62 3.41 8.35
N PHE A 51 0.69 2.07 8.33
CA PHE A 51 -0.19 1.22 9.14
C PHE A 51 0.04 1.43 10.64
N ASN A 52 1.31 1.55 11.06
CA ASN A 52 1.66 1.67 12.48
C ASN A 52 1.46 3.10 13.03
N ILE A 53 1.78 4.15 12.25
CA ILE A 53 1.72 5.54 12.71
C ILE A 53 0.52 6.33 12.19
N GLY A 54 -0.30 5.77 11.30
CA GLY A 54 -1.38 6.49 10.60
C GLY A 54 -2.38 7.17 11.54
N ARG A 55 -2.80 6.49 12.61
CA ARG A 55 -3.69 7.11 13.62
C ARG A 55 -3.07 8.31 14.32
N ALA A 56 -1.79 8.22 14.67
CA ALA A 56 -1.08 9.32 15.31
C ALA A 56 -0.91 10.50 14.34
N ALA A 57 -0.54 10.22 13.09
CA ALA A 57 -0.40 11.22 12.03
C ALA A 57 -1.72 11.99 11.79
N VAL A 58 -2.86 11.28 11.74
CA VAL A 58 -4.19 11.91 11.62
C VAL A 58 -4.49 12.79 12.84
N GLY A 59 -4.21 12.33 14.06
CA GLY A 59 -4.39 13.13 15.27
C GLY A 59 -3.56 14.41 15.27
N GLN A 60 -2.29 14.33 14.87
CA GLN A 60 -1.41 15.49 14.74
C GLN A 60 -1.92 16.49 13.69
N LEU A 61 -2.38 15.99 12.54
CA LEU A 61 -2.97 16.82 11.49
C LEU A 61 -4.21 17.57 12.00
N GLN A 62 -5.08 16.89 12.76
CA GLN A 62 -6.28 17.52 13.32
C GLN A 62 -5.95 18.64 14.31
N LEU A 63 -4.92 18.47 15.14
CA LEU A 63 -4.48 19.51 16.08
C LEU A 63 -3.95 20.74 15.35
N LEU A 64 -3.16 20.53 14.29
CA LEU A 64 -2.65 21.60 13.44
C LEU A 64 -3.80 22.40 12.81
N LEU A 65 -4.79 21.71 12.24
CA LEU A 65 -5.97 22.34 11.63
C LEU A 65 -6.84 23.10 12.63
N ARG A 66 -6.93 22.63 13.88
CA ARG A 66 -7.66 23.33 14.95
C ARG A 66 -6.92 24.59 15.38
N ARG A 67 -5.60 24.53 15.52
CA ARG A 67 -4.77 25.70 15.84
C ARG A 67 -4.83 26.77 14.76
N SER A 68 -4.83 26.39 13.47
CA SER A 68 -4.90 27.36 12.37
C SER A 68 -6.26 28.06 12.23
N ARG A 69 -7.30 27.55 12.89
CA ARG A 69 -8.67 28.09 12.84
C ARG A 69 -9.03 28.93 14.08
N ALA A 70 -8.15 28.96 15.08
CA ALA A 70 -8.27 29.82 16.27
C ALA A 70 -7.53 31.14 16.03
#